data_AF-A0A9X2FZI2-F1
#
_entry.id   AF-A0A9X2FZI2-F1
#
_cell.length_a   1.000
_cell.length_b   1.000
_cell.length_c   1.000
_cell.angle_alpha   90.00
_cell.angle_beta   90.00
_cell.angle_gamma   90.00
#
_symmetry.space_group_name_H-M   'P 1'
#
loop_
_entity.id
_entity.type
_entity.pdbx_description
1 polymer ?
#
loop_
_entity_poly.entity_id
_entity_poly.type
_entity_poly.pdbx_seq_one_letter_code
_entity_poly.pdbx_strand_id
1 'polypeptide(L)'
;MSFRIASSPHGHNQRSTSEMMRWVCYALVPGVLLHSYFFGSGIWFQILLAVVTAIAAEMACTVARERPAFSALRDNTAIVTAVLLAISIPSLAPWWIIVIGTLFAIVVVKHVYGGMGQNLFNPAMAGYVLLLVSFPVQMTNWLPVSAISEHSLNLWQTLHTILFEYTPAGYSVEQLRSGIDGVTMATPLDSIKTGLTQGYTLTEIYQRPEFSYFAGAGWQWINLGFFVGGLLLIQQRIISWHIPLGFLGGLCIPAFIAHIFAPDLMPGPIVHALSGATMLGAFFIATDPVSAATSNRGRVIFGLLIGFIIFVIRSWGGYPDAVAFAVLLANMCVPLIDRYTRPVVYGHGD
;
A
#
# COMPACT_ATOMS: atom_id res chain seq x y z
N MET A 1 5.07 11.93 59.08
CA MET A 1 5.98 11.32 58.08
C MET A 1 5.26 11.28 56.75
N SER A 2 5.80 11.94 55.72
CA SER A 2 5.26 11.89 54.36
C SER A 2 5.81 10.63 53.69
N PHE A 3 4.96 9.64 53.45
CA PHE A 3 5.32 8.48 52.63
C PHE A 3 5.42 8.94 51.17
N ARG A 4 6.62 8.86 50.58
CA ARG A 4 6.78 9.00 49.13
C ARG A 4 6.15 7.78 48.47
N ILE A 5 4.97 7.97 47.90
CA ILE A 5 4.38 7.02 46.97
C ILE A 5 5.25 7.07 45.70
N ALA A 6 6.23 6.17 45.60
CA ALA A 6 6.99 6.00 44.39
C ALA A 6 6.06 5.37 43.34
N SER A 7 5.78 6.11 42.26
CA SER A 7 5.09 5.55 41.11
C SER A 7 5.89 4.35 40.60
N SER A 8 5.20 3.26 40.25
CA SER A 8 5.80 2.08 39.64
C SER A 8 6.74 2.47 38.48
N PRO A 9 7.89 1.78 38.31
CA PRO A 9 8.85 2.12 37.29
C PRO A 9 8.18 1.94 35.91
N HIS A 10 7.90 3.06 35.25
CA HIS A 10 7.42 3.04 33.88
C HIS A 10 8.64 2.67 33.03
N GLY A 11 8.63 1.47 32.44
CA GLY A 11 9.64 1.06 31.48
C GLY A 11 9.71 2.09 30.36
N HIS A 12 10.83 2.81 30.26
CA HIS A 12 11.06 3.78 29.21
C HIS A 12 11.01 3.06 27.86
N ASN A 13 9.89 3.20 27.13
CA ASN A 13 9.89 2.89 25.72
C ASN A 13 10.71 3.98 25.02
N GLN A 14 11.92 3.63 24.58
CA GLN A 14 12.96 4.60 24.22
C GLN A 14 12.73 5.29 22.86
N ARG A 15 11.75 4.86 22.06
CA ARG A 15 11.57 5.38 20.69
C ARG A 15 10.32 6.23 20.59
N SER A 16 10.48 7.43 20.03
CA SER A 16 9.36 8.31 19.75
C SER A 16 8.58 7.83 18.52
N THR A 17 7.30 8.17 18.43
CA THR A 17 6.46 7.89 17.25
C THR A 17 7.07 8.48 15.97
N SER A 18 7.63 9.69 16.08
CA SER A 18 8.35 10.38 15.00
C SER A 18 9.50 9.54 14.45
N GLU A 19 10.31 8.93 15.32
CA GLU A 19 11.41 8.04 14.92
C GLU A 19 10.91 6.78 14.23
N MET A 20 9.87 6.15 14.76
CA MET A 20 9.26 4.97 14.12
C MET A 20 8.79 5.29 12.70
N MET A 21 8.10 6.42 12.51
CA MET A 21 7.60 6.85 11.20
C MET A 21 8.72 7.21 10.22
N ARG A 22 9.84 7.79 10.69
CA ARG A 22 11.02 8.02 9.84
C ARG A 22 11.63 6.73 9.35
N TRP A 23 11.73 5.72 10.21
CA TRP A 23 12.20 4.40 9.81
C TRP A 23 11.30 3.74 8.77
N VAL A 24 9.98 3.93 8.88
CA VAL A 24 9.02 3.49 7.84
C VAL A 24 9.34 4.17 6.51
N CYS A 25 9.56 5.49 6.48
CA CYS A 25 10.00 6.20 5.28
C CYS A 25 11.32 5.64 4.72
N TYR A 26 12.33 5.40 5.56
CA TYR A 26 13.61 4.84 5.12
C TYR A 26 13.47 3.43 4.55
N ALA A 27 12.64 2.59 5.17
CA ALA A 27 12.37 1.24 4.71
C ALA A 27 11.60 1.20 3.39
N LEU A 28 10.86 2.25 3.02
CA LEU A 28 10.19 2.34 1.72
C LEU A 28 11.16 2.65 0.56
N VAL A 29 12.31 3.26 0.84
CA VAL A 29 13.26 3.75 -0.18
C VAL A 29 13.67 2.68 -1.20
N PRO A 30 14.07 1.45 -0.81
CA PRO A 30 14.47 0.42 -1.79
C PRO A 30 13.37 0.08 -2.79
N GLY A 31 12.11 -0.04 -2.33
CA GLY A 31 10.96 -0.31 -3.19
C GLY A 31 10.64 0.86 -4.11
N VAL A 32 10.70 2.10 -3.60
CA VAL A 32 10.48 3.32 -4.40
C VAL A 32 11.57 3.49 -5.47
N LEU A 33 12.83 3.21 -5.16
CA LEU A 33 13.93 3.28 -6.13
C LEU A 33 13.74 2.27 -7.27
N LEU A 34 13.37 1.03 -6.96
CA LEU A 34 13.08 0.02 -7.98
C LEU A 34 11.85 0.40 -8.79
N HIS A 35 10.81 0.93 -8.15
CA HIS A 35 9.63 1.42 -8.87
C HIS A 35 10.00 2.55 -9.83
N SER A 36 10.83 3.50 -9.40
CA SER A 36 11.31 4.60 -10.25
C SER A 36 12.19 4.10 -11.40
N TYR A 37 12.94 3.01 -11.20
CA TYR A 37 13.79 2.44 -12.23
C TYR A 37 12.97 1.73 -13.32
N PHE A 38 11.94 0.96 -12.94
CA PHE A 38 11.11 0.21 -13.90
C PHE A 38 9.99 1.03 -14.52
N PHE A 39 9.39 1.99 -13.80
CA PHE A 39 8.23 2.77 -14.27
C PHE A 39 8.52 4.27 -14.46
N GLY A 40 9.79 4.67 -14.37
CA GLY A 40 10.23 6.05 -14.59
C GLY A 40 10.03 6.97 -13.38
N SER A 41 10.36 8.24 -13.58
CA SER A 41 10.47 9.24 -12.50
C SER A 41 9.13 9.78 -11.98
N GLY A 42 7.99 9.38 -12.56
CA GLY A 42 6.66 9.91 -12.20
C GLY A 42 6.33 9.78 -10.72
N ILE A 43 6.77 8.69 -10.09
CA ILE A 43 6.57 8.41 -8.66
C ILE A 43 7.10 9.53 -7.75
N TRP A 44 8.21 10.18 -8.11
CA TRP A 44 8.78 11.26 -7.30
C TRP A 44 7.90 12.51 -7.30
N PHE A 45 7.29 12.81 -8.45
CA PHE A 45 6.35 13.92 -8.55
C PHE A 45 5.07 13.62 -7.76
N GLN A 46 4.55 12.40 -7.82
CA GLN A 46 3.40 11.99 -7.01
C GLN A 46 3.69 12.08 -5.52
N ILE A 47 4.86 11.58 -5.06
CA ILE A 47 5.29 11.69 -3.67
C ILE A 47 5.42 13.15 -3.25
N LEU A 48 6.04 13.99 -4.06
CA LEU A 48 6.22 15.42 -3.74
C LEU A 48 4.87 16.13 -3.60
N LEU A 49 3.98 15.96 -4.58
CA LEU A 49 2.63 16.54 -4.54
C LEU A 49 1.85 16.05 -3.33
N ALA A 50 1.91 14.75 -3.04
CA ALA A 50 1.24 14.15 -1.90
C ALA A 50 1.73 14.72 -0.58
N VAL A 51 3.04 14.82 -0.40
CA VAL A 51 3.65 15.32 0.84
C VAL A 51 3.34 16.79 1.06
N VAL A 52 3.46 17.62 0.02
CA VAL A 52 3.10 19.04 0.09
C VAL A 52 1.63 19.21 0.47
N THR A 53 0.75 18.46 -0.18
CA THR A 53 -0.70 18.51 0.10
C THR A 53 -1.02 18.03 1.51
N ALA A 54 -0.42 16.94 1.96
CA ALA A 54 -0.66 16.38 3.28
C ALA A 54 -0.17 17.31 4.41
N ILE A 55 1.00 17.93 4.24
CA ILE A 55 1.53 18.92 5.19
C ILE A 55 0.61 20.16 5.23
N ALA A 56 0.20 20.67 4.06
CA ALA A 56 -0.72 21.81 3.98
C ALA A 56 -2.07 21.51 4.65
N ALA A 57 -2.64 20.33 4.40
CA ALA A 57 -3.91 19.89 4.97
C ALA A 57 -3.83 19.71 6.49
N GLU A 58 -2.76 19.07 6.98
CA GLU A 58 -2.56 18.87 8.42
C GLU A 58 -2.35 20.20 9.16
N MET A 59 -1.58 21.12 8.57
CA MET A 59 -1.45 22.48 9.11
C MET A 59 -2.80 23.21 9.15
N ALA A 60 -3.57 23.16 8.05
CA ALA A 60 -4.88 23.81 8.00
C ALA A 60 -5.85 23.25 9.07
N CYS A 61 -5.93 21.93 9.20
CA CYS A 61 -6.79 21.28 10.19
C CYS A 61 -6.35 21.57 11.64
N THR A 62 -5.05 21.66 11.91
CA THR A 62 -4.55 21.92 13.26
C THR A 62 -4.72 23.38 13.67
N VAL A 63 -4.48 24.31 12.74
CA VAL A 63 -4.76 25.74 12.93
C VAL A 63 -6.26 25.98 13.14
N ALA A 64 -7.12 25.35 12.34
CA ALA A 64 -8.57 25.44 12.51
C ALA A 64 -9.08 24.88 13.86
N ARG A 65 -8.28 24.02 14.51
CA ARG A 65 -8.56 23.47 15.86
C ARG A 65 -7.85 24.23 16.98
N GLU A 66 -7.25 25.38 16.68
CA GLU A 66 -6.49 26.21 17.62
C GLU A 66 -5.35 25.42 18.33
N ARG A 67 -4.75 24.46 17.61
CA ARG A 67 -3.63 23.64 18.10
C ARG A 67 -2.32 24.08 17.46
N PRO A 68 -1.17 23.88 18.15
CA PRO A 68 0.13 24.26 17.60
C PRO A 68 0.50 23.37 16.41
N ALA A 69 0.45 23.94 15.20
CA ALA A 69 0.71 23.24 13.94
C ALA A 69 2.08 22.53 13.90
N PHE A 70 3.12 23.16 14.45
CA PHE A 70 4.47 22.61 14.50
C PHE A 70 4.57 21.28 15.29
N SER A 71 3.69 21.07 16.26
CA SER A 71 3.68 19.83 17.04
C SER A 71 3.15 18.66 16.22
N ALA A 72 2.11 18.90 15.41
CA ALA A 72 1.54 17.88 14.54
C ALA A 72 2.52 17.45 13.44
N LEU A 73 3.19 18.41 12.80
CA LEU A 73 4.16 18.09 11.73
C LEU A 73 5.37 17.27 12.20
N ARG A 74 5.69 17.29 13.50
CA ARG A 74 6.85 16.57 14.05
C ARG A 74 6.67 15.06 14.08
N ASP A 75 5.45 14.54 13.99
CA ASP A 75 5.19 13.10 14.10
C ASP A 75 5.45 12.32 12.80
N ASN A 76 5.63 13.01 11.66
CA ASN A 76 5.84 12.46 10.31
C ASN A 76 4.73 11.53 9.78
N THR A 77 3.59 11.42 10.46
CA THR A 77 2.54 10.47 10.06
C THR A 77 1.78 10.90 8.82
N ALA A 78 1.57 12.20 8.62
CA ALA A 78 1.00 12.71 7.38
C ALA A 78 1.94 12.44 6.18
N ILE A 79 3.25 12.55 6.40
CA ILE A 79 4.27 12.22 5.38
C ILE A 79 4.20 10.74 5.02
N VAL A 80 4.20 9.83 6.00
CA VAL A 80 4.06 8.39 5.75
C VAL A 80 2.76 8.08 5.00
N THR A 81 1.64 8.67 5.43
CA THR A 81 0.33 8.51 4.77
C THR A 81 0.40 8.96 3.31
N ALA A 82 0.98 10.13 3.05
CA ALA A 82 1.13 10.69 1.72
C ALA A 82 2.03 9.83 0.82
N VAL A 83 3.17 9.38 1.33
CA VAL A 83 4.11 8.53 0.60
C VAL A 83 3.46 7.19 0.27
N LEU A 84 2.79 6.54 1.23
CA LEU A 84 2.10 5.27 0.97
C LEU A 84 1.02 5.43 -0.10
N LEU A 85 0.19 6.48 -0.01
CA LEU A 85 -0.83 6.73 -1.02
C LEU A 85 -0.23 7.04 -2.40
N ALA A 86 0.84 7.83 -2.47
CA ALA A 86 1.51 8.18 -3.72
C ALA A 86 2.13 6.97 -4.43
N ILE A 87 2.64 5.99 -3.67
CA ILE A 87 3.18 4.74 -4.22
C ILE A 87 2.06 3.81 -4.70
N SER A 88 0.88 3.88 -4.11
CA SER A 88 -0.26 3.04 -4.47
C SER A 88 -0.97 3.46 -5.76
N ILE A 89 -0.82 4.71 -6.21
CA ILE A 89 -1.47 5.21 -7.43
C ILE A 89 -0.55 5.11 -8.67
N PRO A 90 -1.10 5.14 -9.90
CA PRO A 90 -0.29 5.19 -11.11
C PRO A 90 0.66 6.40 -11.16
N SER A 91 1.88 6.19 -11.64
CA SER A 91 2.94 7.21 -11.63
C SER A 91 2.65 8.43 -12.52
N LEU A 92 1.86 8.26 -13.58
CA LEU A 92 1.40 9.34 -14.48
C LEU A 92 -0.03 9.79 -14.20
N ALA A 93 -0.61 9.44 -13.04
CA ALA A 93 -1.92 9.96 -12.67
C ALA A 93 -1.90 11.51 -12.70
N PRO A 94 -2.96 12.17 -13.19
CA PRO A 94 -3.05 13.62 -13.17
C PRO A 94 -2.84 14.16 -11.75
N TRP A 95 -2.17 15.32 -11.63
CA TRP A 95 -1.81 15.89 -10.32
C TRP A 95 -3.00 16.05 -9.36
N TRP A 96 -4.20 16.30 -9.88
CA TRP A 96 -5.40 16.50 -9.09
C TRP A 96 -5.88 15.23 -8.39
N ILE A 97 -5.60 14.03 -8.93
CA ILE A 97 -5.95 12.74 -8.32
C ILE A 97 -5.26 12.58 -6.97
N ILE A 98 -3.94 12.73 -6.93
CA ILE A 98 -3.18 12.56 -5.68
C ILE A 98 -3.53 13.64 -4.66
N VAL A 99 -3.82 14.86 -5.11
CA VAL A 99 -4.26 15.97 -4.24
C VAL A 99 -5.60 15.64 -3.59
N ILE A 100 -6.61 15.19 -4.36
CA ILE A 100 -7.92 14.81 -3.81
C ILE A 100 -7.79 13.65 -2.82
N GLY A 101 -7.04 12.60 -3.18
CA GLY A 101 -6.88 11.43 -2.33
C GLY A 101 -6.16 11.76 -1.01
N THR A 102 -5.11 12.58 -1.06
CA THR A 102 -4.37 13.00 0.14
C THR A 102 -5.17 13.95 1.01
N LEU A 103 -5.91 14.89 0.43
CA LEU A 103 -6.84 15.75 1.17
C LEU A 103 -7.88 14.92 1.91
N PHE A 104 -8.50 13.93 1.25
CA PHE A 104 -9.46 13.06 1.90
C PHE A 104 -8.82 12.23 3.03
N ALA A 105 -7.67 11.61 2.79
CA ALA A 105 -6.95 10.82 3.78
C ALA A 105 -6.63 11.64 5.05
N ILE A 106 -6.12 12.87 4.88
CA ILE A 106 -5.69 13.70 6.01
C ILE A 106 -6.88 14.39 6.68
N VAL A 107 -7.75 15.04 5.91
CA VAL A 107 -8.86 15.82 6.49
C VAL A 107 -9.93 14.89 7.04
N VAL A 108 -10.46 13.99 6.21
CA VAL A 108 -11.64 13.18 6.56
C VAL A 108 -11.28 11.97 7.40
N VAL A 109 -10.24 11.22 7.01
CA VAL A 109 -9.96 9.95 7.69
C VAL A 109 -9.10 10.14 8.93
N LYS A 110 -8.17 11.10 8.91
CA LYS A 110 -7.29 11.40 10.05
C LYS A 110 -7.87 12.47 10.99
N HIS A 111 -8.20 13.65 10.49
CA HIS A 111 -8.50 14.79 11.37
C HIS A 111 -9.93 14.86 11.90
N VAL A 112 -10.95 14.39 11.15
CA VAL A 112 -12.34 14.34 11.66
C VAL A 112 -12.44 13.49 12.93
N TYR A 113 -11.66 12.41 13.03
CA TYR A 113 -11.61 11.54 14.21
C TYR A 113 -10.71 12.08 15.33
N GLY A 114 -10.15 13.28 15.17
CA GLY A 114 -9.39 13.99 16.19
C GLY A 114 -7.88 13.92 16.05
N GLY A 115 -7.36 13.22 15.03
CA GLY A 115 -5.96 13.21 14.62
C GLY A 115 -5.22 11.94 15.03
N MET A 116 -3.94 12.10 15.38
CA MET A 116 -3.03 11.00 15.72
C MET A 116 -3.59 10.02 16.74
N GLY A 117 -3.56 8.73 16.40
CA GLY A 117 -3.97 7.64 17.30
C GLY A 117 -5.48 7.43 17.43
N GLN A 118 -6.30 8.22 16.74
CA GLN A 118 -7.77 8.14 16.81
C GLN A 118 -8.41 7.67 15.50
N ASN A 119 -7.61 7.37 14.48
CA ASN A 119 -8.11 6.96 13.18
C ASN A 119 -8.65 5.54 13.24
N LEU A 120 -9.92 5.34 12.90
CA LEU A 120 -10.54 4.01 12.82
C LEU A 120 -9.95 3.17 11.67
N PHE A 121 -9.52 3.84 10.61
CA PHE A 121 -9.01 3.24 9.38
C PHE A 121 -7.60 3.75 9.07
N ASN A 122 -6.82 2.92 8.38
CA ASN A 122 -5.60 3.36 7.72
C ASN A 122 -5.94 4.50 6.73
N PRO A 123 -5.44 5.74 6.96
CA PRO A 123 -5.84 6.90 6.16
C PRO A 123 -5.41 6.81 4.69
N ALA A 124 -4.23 6.24 4.41
CA ALA A 124 -3.72 6.10 3.05
C ALA A 124 -4.62 5.16 2.24
N MET A 125 -5.02 4.02 2.82
CA MET A 125 -5.89 3.06 2.12
C MET A 125 -7.30 3.57 1.92
N ALA A 126 -7.83 4.34 2.86
CA ALA A 126 -9.13 4.98 2.69
C ALA A 126 -9.11 6.03 1.57
N GLY A 127 -8.03 6.83 1.47
CA GLY A 127 -7.81 7.73 0.33
C GLY A 127 -7.71 6.98 -0.99
N TYR A 128 -6.95 5.88 -1.03
CA TYR A 128 -6.82 5.04 -2.22
C TYR A 128 -8.16 4.45 -2.68
N VAL A 129 -8.96 3.91 -1.75
CA VAL A 129 -10.28 3.34 -2.07
C VAL A 129 -11.24 4.40 -2.60
N LEU A 130 -11.22 5.62 -2.04
CA LEU A 130 -11.99 6.72 -2.60
C LEU A 130 -11.60 6.99 -4.05
N LEU A 131 -10.31 7.08 -4.34
CA LEU A 131 -9.83 7.34 -5.71
C LEU A 131 -10.21 6.22 -6.67
N LEU A 132 -10.09 4.97 -6.24
CA LEU A 132 -10.41 3.81 -7.05
C LEU A 132 -11.91 3.78 -7.41
N VAL A 133 -12.79 4.06 -6.45
CA VAL A 133 -14.25 4.06 -6.67
C VAL A 133 -14.70 5.29 -7.47
N SER A 134 -14.15 6.47 -7.20
CA SER A 134 -14.57 7.72 -7.83
C SER A 134 -13.93 7.97 -9.21
N PHE A 135 -12.68 7.51 -9.41
CA PHE A 135 -11.87 7.80 -10.61
C PHE A 135 -11.20 6.53 -11.16
N PRO A 136 -11.98 5.48 -11.52
CA PRO A 136 -11.43 4.18 -11.91
C PRO A 136 -10.58 4.25 -13.17
N VAL A 137 -10.91 5.12 -14.14
CA VAL A 137 -10.17 5.25 -15.40
C VAL A 137 -8.74 5.71 -15.15
N GLN A 138 -8.56 6.74 -14.31
CA GLN A 138 -7.24 7.26 -13.98
C GLN A 138 -6.42 6.27 -13.16
N MET A 139 -7.09 5.48 -12.30
CA MET A 139 -6.47 4.52 -11.39
C MET A 139 -6.03 3.21 -12.07
N THR A 140 -6.51 2.93 -13.28
CA THR A 140 -6.11 1.76 -14.07
C THR A 140 -5.07 2.07 -15.16
N ASN A 141 -4.68 3.34 -15.32
CA ASN A 141 -3.71 3.79 -16.32
C ASN A 141 -2.25 3.64 -15.84
N TRP A 142 -1.78 2.40 -15.73
CA TRP A 142 -0.40 2.08 -15.39
C TRP A 142 0.53 2.14 -16.61
N LEU A 143 1.75 2.63 -16.40
CA LEU A 143 2.79 2.63 -17.43
C LEU A 143 3.33 1.21 -17.67
N PRO A 144 3.73 0.89 -18.91
CA PRO A 144 4.51 -0.31 -19.16
C PRO A 144 5.89 -0.24 -18.50
N VAL A 145 6.48 -1.42 -18.26
CA VAL A 145 7.87 -1.51 -17.80
C VAL A 145 8.79 -0.86 -18.82
N SER A 146 9.74 -0.06 -18.38
CA SER A 146 10.66 0.72 -19.22
C SER A 146 11.40 -0.12 -20.28
N ALA A 147 11.67 -1.40 -20.02
CA ALA A 147 12.27 -2.33 -20.97
C ALA A 147 11.36 -2.70 -22.16
N ILE A 148 10.04 -2.53 -22.01
CA ILE A 148 9.01 -2.86 -23.01
C ILE A 148 8.37 -1.55 -23.56
N SER A 149 8.61 -0.42 -22.90
CA SER A 149 8.11 0.88 -23.33
C SER A 149 8.87 1.40 -24.55
N GLU A 150 8.14 1.80 -25.58
CA GLU A 150 8.73 2.43 -26.77
C GLU A 150 9.07 3.89 -26.56
N HIS A 151 8.34 4.56 -25.66
CA HIS A 151 8.44 5.99 -25.45
C HIS A 151 9.09 6.24 -24.08
N SER A 152 10.41 6.36 -24.07
CA SER A 152 11.13 6.77 -22.86
C SER A 152 10.80 8.22 -22.52
N LEU A 153 10.21 8.45 -21.35
CA LEU A 153 9.87 9.79 -20.88
C LEU A 153 11.04 10.40 -20.11
N ASN A 154 11.46 11.59 -20.52
CA ASN A 154 12.37 12.42 -19.75
C ASN A 154 11.64 13.11 -18.58
N LEU A 155 12.39 13.53 -17.55
CA LEU A 155 11.86 14.23 -16.37
C LEU A 155 10.88 15.37 -16.71
N TRP A 156 11.24 16.20 -17.70
CA TRP A 156 10.40 17.31 -18.14
C TRP A 156 9.10 16.84 -18.81
N GLN A 157 9.18 15.80 -19.64
CA GLN A 157 8.02 15.23 -20.30
C GLN A 157 7.08 14.59 -19.27
N THR A 158 7.62 13.87 -18.29
CA THR A 158 6.85 13.30 -17.17
C THR A 158 6.09 14.38 -16.40
N LEU A 159 6.74 15.47 -16.04
CA LEU A 159 6.10 16.57 -15.32
C LEU A 159 4.99 17.23 -16.16
N HIS A 160 5.26 17.49 -17.43
CA HIS A 160 4.25 18.06 -18.33
C HIS A 160 3.05 17.13 -18.49
N THR A 161 3.27 15.82 -18.62
CA THR A 161 2.18 14.83 -18.70
C THR A 161 1.36 14.77 -17.41
N ILE A 162 1.97 14.88 -16.24
CA ILE A 162 1.23 14.89 -14.95
C ILE A 162 0.40 16.16 -14.79
N LEU A 163 0.89 17.29 -15.29
CA LEU A 163 0.21 18.60 -15.16
C LEU A 163 -0.89 18.81 -16.21
N PHE A 164 -0.65 18.38 -17.45
CA PHE A 164 -1.49 18.69 -18.61
C PHE A 164 -2.08 17.47 -19.32
N GLU A 165 -1.79 16.24 -18.87
CA GLU A 165 -2.27 14.97 -19.44
C GLU A 165 -1.75 14.63 -20.86
N TYR A 166 -0.96 15.53 -21.45
CA TYR A 166 -0.27 15.34 -22.73
C TYR A 166 1.23 15.53 -22.57
N THR A 167 2.01 14.84 -23.39
CA THR A 167 3.44 15.15 -23.54
C THR A 167 3.62 16.45 -24.34
N PRO A 168 4.78 17.12 -24.24
CA PRO A 168 5.11 18.26 -25.11
C PRO A 168 5.08 17.95 -26.61
N ALA A 169 5.20 16.67 -26.99
CA ALA A 169 5.10 16.19 -28.36
C ALA A 169 3.65 15.87 -28.79
N GLY A 170 2.67 16.03 -27.90
CA GLY A 170 1.24 15.82 -28.19
C GLY A 170 0.71 14.41 -27.90
N TYR A 171 1.54 13.46 -27.46
CA TYR A 171 1.09 12.12 -27.08
C TYR A 171 0.25 12.16 -25.80
N SER A 172 -0.91 11.48 -25.81
CA SER A 172 -1.74 11.28 -24.61
C SER A 172 -1.22 10.13 -23.74
N VAL A 173 -1.64 10.08 -22.47
CA VAL A 173 -1.28 8.99 -21.54
C VAL A 173 -1.68 7.61 -22.09
N GLU A 174 -2.80 7.53 -22.81
CA GLU A 174 -3.27 6.29 -23.43
C GLU A 174 -2.31 5.81 -24.54
N GLN A 175 -1.83 6.73 -25.38
CA GLN A 175 -0.88 6.41 -26.45
C GLN A 175 0.48 5.99 -25.90
N LEU A 176 0.89 6.55 -24.76
CA LEU A 176 2.12 6.14 -24.08
C LEU A 176 2.02 4.72 -23.48
N ARG A 177 0.80 4.20 -23.30
CA ARG A 177 0.52 2.85 -22.79
C ARG A 177 0.49 1.80 -23.90
N SER A 178 -0.03 2.15 -25.08
CA SER A 178 -0.11 1.24 -26.22
C SER A 178 1.26 1.10 -26.89
N GLY A 179 1.83 -0.11 -26.88
CA GLY A 179 2.96 -0.44 -27.75
C GLY A 179 2.56 -0.63 -29.22
N ILE A 180 3.51 -1.00 -30.07
CA ILE A 180 3.42 -1.25 -31.53
C ILE A 180 2.29 -2.23 -31.86
N ASP A 181 2.02 -3.18 -30.97
CA ASP A 181 0.99 -4.22 -31.17
C ASP A 181 -0.38 -3.88 -30.54
N GLY A 182 -0.58 -2.66 -30.03
CA GLY A 182 -1.86 -2.24 -29.43
C GLY A 182 -2.22 -2.96 -28.13
N VAL A 183 -1.29 -3.74 -27.57
CA VAL A 183 -1.46 -4.37 -26.26
C VAL A 183 -1.33 -3.30 -25.19
N THR A 184 -2.44 -3.00 -24.51
CA THR A 184 -2.47 -2.09 -23.36
C THR A 184 -1.85 -2.80 -22.16
N MET A 185 -0.75 -2.28 -21.62
CA MET A 185 -0.12 -2.92 -20.47
C MET A 185 -0.95 -2.68 -19.21
N ALA A 186 -1.46 -3.75 -18.62
CA ALA A 186 -2.13 -3.74 -17.33
C ALA A 186 -1.17 -4.29 -16.25
N THR A 187 -1.54 -4.20 -14.98
CA THR A 187 -0.73 -4.88 -13.94
C THR A 187 -0.71 -6.39 -14.20
N PRO A 188 0.30 -7.16 -13.77
CA PRO A 188 0.33 -8.61 -14.01
C PRO A 188 -0.95 -9.33 -13.54
N LEU A 189 -1.58 -8.85 -12.47
CA LEU A 189 -2.85 -9.39 -11.98
C LEU A 189 -4.01 -9.06 -12.92
N ASP A 190 -4.05 -7.85 -13.48
CA ASP A 190 -5.03 -7.47 -14.50
C ASP A 190 -4.84 -8.26 -15.79
N SER A 191 -3.61 -8.39 -16.28
CA SER A 191 -3.31 -9.11 -17.52
C SER A 191 -3.71 -10.58 -17.43
N ILE A 192 -3.47 -11.22 -16.28
CA ILE A 192 -3.96 -12.58 -16.00
C ILE A 192 -5.49 -12.62 -16.09
N LYS A 193 -6.15 -11.70 -15.39
CA LYS A 193 -7.61 -11.72 -15.28
C LYS A 193 -8.33 -11.42 -16.58
N THR A 194 -7.86 -10.42 -17.32
CA THR A 194 -8.36 -10.10 -18.65
C THR A 194 -8.10 -11.26 -19.61
N GLY A 195 -6.92 -11.87 -19.56
CA GLY A 195 -6.61 -13.05 -20.37
C GLY A 195 -7.54 -14.24 -20.08
N LEU A 196 -7.78 -14.55 -18.81
CA LEU A 196 -8.70 -15.61 -18.40
C LEU A 196 -10.15 -15.30 -18.83
N THR A 197 -10.58 -14.04 -18.76
CA THR A 197 -11.92 -13.61 -19.22
C THR A 197 -12.06 -13.73 -20.74
N GLN A 198 -10.96 -13.57 -21.48
CA GLN A 198 -10.89 -13.79 -22.93
C GLN A 198 -10.80 -15.27 -23.31
N GLY A 199 -10.75 -16.19 -22.35
CA GLY A 199 -10.68 -17.64 -22.58
C GLY A 199 -9.27 -18.19 -22.79
N TYR A 200 -8.22 -17.39 -22.57
CA TYR A 200 -6.84 -17.87 -22.60
C TYR A 200 -6.51 -18.67 -21.34
N THR A 201 -5.64 -19.65 -21.49
CA THR A 201 -5.07 -20.42 -20.38
C THR A 201 -3.91 -19.66 -19.72
N LEU A 202 -3.60 -19.99 -18.45
CA LEU A 202 -2.46 -19.36 -17.76
C LEU A 202 -1.12 -19.61 -18.47
N THR A 203 -0.95 -20.73 -19.16
CA THR A 203 0.26 -21.04 -19.91
C THR A 203 0.46 -20.11 -21.11
N GLU A 204 -0.62 -19.79 -21.83
CA GLU A 204 -0.61 -18.81 -22.93
C GLU A 204 -0.35 -17.39 -22.41
N ILE A 205 -0.93 -17.04 -21.26
CA ILE A 205 -0.75 -15.71 -20.66
C ILE A 205 0.70 -15.51 -20.21
N TYR A 206 1.32 -16.50 -19.58
CA TYR A 206 2.71 -16.41 -19.14
C TYR A 206 3.74 -16.36 -20.27
N GLN A 207 3.34 -16.68 -21.50
CA GLN A 207 4.20 -16.51 -22.69
C GLN A 207 4.22 -15.07 -23.22
N ARG A 208 3.32 -14.20 -22.74
CA ARG A 208 3.29 -12.79 -23.14
C ARG A 208 4.53 -12.04 -22.61
N PRO A 209 5.03 -11.04 -23.33
CA PRO A 209 6.25 -10.29 -22.94
C PRO A 209 6.13 -9.56 -21.59
N GLU A 210 4.90 -9.33 -21.12
CA GLU A 210 4.59 -8.74 -19.81
C GLU A 210 5.01 -9.65 -18.64
N PHE A 211 5.03 -10.96 -18.86
CA PHE A 211 5.44 -11.96 -17.89
C PHE A 211 6.89 -12.36 -18.13
N SER A 212 7.72 -12.04 -17.16
CA SER A 212 9.09 -12.54 -17.07
C SER A 212 9.25 -13.26 -15.74
N TYR A 213 9.92 -14.42 -15.77
CA TYR A 213 10.13 -15.28 -14.61
C TYR A 213 8.83 -15.75 -13.93
N PHE A 214 8.50 -15.22 -12.75
CA PHE A 214 7.50 -15.81 -11.86
C PHE A 214 6.26 -14.95 -11.60
N ALA A 215 6.31 -13.62 -11.77
CA ALA A 215 5.20 -12.75 -11.33
C ALA A 215 5.02 -11.44 -12.12
N GLY A 216 5.63 -11.34 -13.31
CA GLY A 216 5.58 -10.14 -14.15
C GLY A 216 6.90 -9.37 -14.17
N ALA A 217 7.24 -8.82 -15.34
CA ALA A 217 8.45 -8.03 -15.51
C ALA A 217 8.41 -6.80 -14.57
N GLY A 218 9.52 -6.51 -13.88
CA GLY A 218 9.65 -5.37 -12.96
C GLY A 218 8.93 -5.53 -11.61
N TRP A 219 7.67 -5.98 -11.59
CA TRP A 219 6.83 -6.08 -10.39
C TRP A 219 7.41 -7.00 -9.31
N GLN A 220 8.00 -8.13 -9.70
CA GLN A 220 8.66 -9.03 -8.74
C GLN A 220 9.80 -8.33 -7.99
N TRP A 221 10.59 -7.50 -8.70
CA TRP A 221 11.73 -6.80 -8.11
C TRP A 221 11.26 -5.69 -7.17
N ILE A 222 10.22 -4.97 -7.54
CA ILE A 222 9.60 -3.94 -6.69
C ILE A 222 9.07 -4.57 -5.40
N ASN A 223 8.36 -5.70 -5.49
CA ASN A 223 7.91 -6.44 -4.32
C ASN A 223 9.08 -6.94 -3.46
N LEU A 224 10.18 -7.40 -4.06
CA LEU A 224 11.40 -7.76 -3.33
C LEU A 224 12.03 -6.55 -2.63
N GLY A 225 12.02 -5.37 -3.26
CA GLY A 225 12.48 -4.13 -2.63
C GLY A 225 11.68 -3.78 -1.38
N PHE A 226 10.35 -3.86 -1.45
CA PHE A 226 9.49 -3.67 -0.28
C PHE A 226 9.66 -4.80 0.76
N PHE A 227 9.89 -6.04 0.32
CA PHE A 227 10.17 -7.15 1.23
C PHE A 227 11.45 -6.90 2.04
N VAL A 228 12.54 -6.46 1.39
CA VAL A 228 13.79 -6.09 2.08
C VAL A 228 13.55 -4.95 3.07
N GLY A 229 12.81 -3.91 2.66
CA GLY A 229 12.39 -2.83 3.56
C GLY A 229 11.58 -3.33 4.77
N GLY A 230 10.65 -4.25 4.54
CA GLY A 230 9.86 -4.89 5.59
C GLY A 230 10.69 -5.71 6.57
N LEU A 231 11.69 -6.46 6.08
CA LEU A 231 12.64 -7.18 6.92
C LEU A 231 13.45 -6.24 7.80
N LEU A 232 13.87 -5.08 7.27
CA LEU A 232 14.55 -4.05 8.07
C LEU A 232 13.66 -3.52 9.20
N LEU A 233 12.37 -3.31 8.96
CA LEU A 233 11.43 -2.88 10.01
C LEU A 233 11.24 -3.93 11.11
N ILE A 234 11.21 -5.22 10.74
CA ILE A 234 11.15 -6.33 11.70
C ILE A 234 12.46 -6.41 12.49
N GLN A 235 13.60 -6.31 11.83
CA GLN A 235 14.92 -6.33 12.48
C GLN A 235 15.06 -5.18 13.49
N GLN A 236 14.59 -3.99 13.11
CA GLN A 236 14.54 -2.82 13.98
C GLN A 236 13.45 -2.89 15.06
N ARG A 237 12.65 -3.97 15.11
CA ARG A 237 11.54 -4.18 16.04
C ARG A 237 10.51 -3.05 16.05
N ILE A 238 10.29 -2.42 14.90
CA ILE A 238 9.26 -1.38 14.73
C ILE A 238 7.92 -2.03 14.47
N ILE A 239 7.90 -3.04 13.60
CA ILE A 239 6.73 -3.87 13.31
C ILE A 239 6.95 -5.27 13.84
N SER A 240 5.86 -5.96 14.19
CA SER A 240 5.92 -7.37 14.59
C SER A 240 5.72 -8.30 13.39
N TRP A 241 6.41 -9.44 13.37
CA TRP A 241 6.32 -10.43 12.30
C TRP A 241 4.95 -11.14 12.19
N HIS A 242 4.12 -11.07 13.25
CA HIS A 242 2.81 -11.73 13.31
C HIS A 242 1.85 -11.27 12.20
N ILE A 243 1.78 -9.96 11.92
CA ILE A 243 0.86 -9.43 10.90
C ILE A 243 1.35 -9.79 9.49
N PRO A 244 2.61 -9.51 9.09
CA PRO A 244 3.09 -9.87 7.75
C PRO A 244 3.01 -11.38 7.48
N LEU A 245 3.37 -12.23 8.46
CA LEU A 245 3.28 -13.67 8.28
C LEU A 245 1.83 -14.16 8.19
N GLY A 246 0.93 -13.63 9.03
CA GLY A 246 -0.50 -13.93 8.94
C GLY A 246 -1.09 -13.51 7.59
N PHE A 247 -0.74 -12.31 7.12
CA PHE A 247 -1.15 -11.79 5.82
C PHE A 247 -0.71 -12.69 4.67
N LEU A 248 0.59 -13.03 4.62
CA LEU A 248 1.12 -13.88 3.54
C LEU A 248 0.57 -15.31 3.62
N GLY A 249 0.43 -15.86 4.83
CA GLY A 249 -0.18 -17.18 5.03
C GLY A 249 -1.65 -17.21 4.59
N GLY A 250 -2.42 -16.19 4.96
CA GLY A 250 -3.83 -16.05 4.59
C GLY A 250 -4.06 -15.90 3.09
N LEU A 251 -3.07 -15.37 2.36
CA LEU A 251 -3.12 -15.24 0.90
C LEU A 251 -2.59 -16.50 0.19
N CYS A 252 -1.40 -16.98 0.58
CA CYS A 252 -0.68 -18.02 -0.15
C CYS A 252 -1.26 -19.41 0.08
N ILE A 253 -1.79 -19.71 1.27
CA ILE A 253 -2.35 -21.04 1.56
C ILE A 253 -3.62 -21.29 0.72
N PRO A 254 -4.63 -20.39 0.70
CA PRO A 254 -5.79 -20.56 -0.17
C PRO A 254 -5.42 -20.54 -1.66
N ALA A 255 -4.48 -19.68 -2.07
CA ALA A 255 -4.01 -19.63 -3.45
C ALA A 255 -3.37 -20.95 -3.89
N PHE A 256 -2.54 -21.56 -3.03
CA PHE A 256 -1.93 -22.85 -3.30
C PHE A 256 -2.98 -23.96 -3.43
N ILE A 257 -3.96 -24.00 -2.53
CA ILE A 257 -5.06 -24.98 -2.58
C ILE A 257 -5.84 -24.82 -3.88
N ALA A 258 -6.23 -23.59 -4.23
CA ALA A 258 -6.99 -23.31 -5.45
C ALA A 258 -6.21 -23.65 -6.73
N HIS A 259 -4.91 -23.38 -6.75
CA HIS A 259 -4.04 -23.73 -7.87
C HIS A 259 -3.93 -25.24 -8.09
N ILE A 260 -3.93 -26.05 -7.02
CA ILE A 260 -3.95 -27.52 -7.15
C ILE A 260 -5.24 -28.01 -7.81
N PHE A 261 -6.38 -27.40 -7.49
CA PHE A 261 -7.67 -27.82 -8.05
C PHE A 261 -7.90 -27.34 -9.49
N ALA A 262 -7.37 -26.17 -9.85
CA ALA A 262 -7.55 -25.57 -11.17
C ALA A 262 -6.28 -24.86 -11.65
N PRO A 263 -5.23 -25.61 -12.02
CA PRO A 263 -3.90 -25.05 -12.32
C PRO A 263 -3.88 -24.12 -13.54
N ASP A 264 -4.81 -24.31 -14.48
CA ASP A 264 -4.90 -23.52 -15.72
C ASP A 264 -5.72 -22.24 -15.57
N LEU A 265 -6.47 -22.09 -14.47
CA LEU A 265 -7.38 -20.98 -14.21
C LEU A 265 -6.98 -20.14 -12.99
N MET A 266 -6.33 -20.75 -12.00
CA MET A 266 -5.96 -20.09 -10.75
C MET A 266 -4.45 -19.90 -10.68
N PRO A 267 -3.94 -18.67 -10.53
CA PRO A 267 -2.51 -18.42 -10.42
C PRO A 267 -1.89 -19.07 -9.18
N GLY A 268 -0.63 -19.48 -9.28
CA GLY A 268 0.10 -20.05 -8.17
C GLY A 268 0.37 -19.05 -7.03
N PRO A 269 0.72 -19.54 -5.82
CA PRO A 269 0.91 -18.68 -4.65
C PRO A 269 2.04 -17.66 -4.81
N ILE A 270 3.09 -18.00 -5.58
CA ILE A 270 4.22 -17.10 -5.85
C ILE A 270 3.76 -15.88 -6.65
N VAL A 271 2.88 -16.07 -7.64
CA VAL A 271 2.29 -14.98 -8.41
C VAL A 271 1.51 -14.07 -7.46
N HIS A 272 0.64 -14.62 -6.61
CA HIS A 272 -0.09 -13.81 -5.62
C HIS A 272 0.84 -13.07 -4.65
N ALA A 273 1.95 -13.67 -4.22
CA ALA A 273 2.88 -13.05 -3.29
C ALA A 273 3.75 -11.93 -3.93
N LEU A 274 4.21 -12.13 -5.17
CA LEU A 274 5.17 -11.26 -5.84
C LEU A 274 4.54 -10.31 -6.89
N SER A 275 3.22 -10.33 -7.04
CA SER A 275 2.48 -9.40 -7.91
C SER A 275 1.70 -8.35 -7.11
N GLY A 276 1.41 -7.23 -7.78
CA GLY A 276 0.65 -6.11 -7.22
C GLY A 276 1.28 -5.51 -5.97
N ALA A 277 0.47 -4.90 -5.11
CA ALA A 277 0.91 -4.23 -3.89
C ALA A 277 1.07 -5.19 -2.68
N THR A 278 1.34 -6.48 -2.89
CA THR A 278 1.24 -7.49 -1.81
C THR A 278 2.28 -7.29 -0.71
N MET A 279 3.56 -7.07 -1.05
CA MET A 279 4.61 -6.85 -0.04
C MET A 279 4.50 -5.48 0.62
N LEU A 280 4.12 -4.45 -0.15
CA LEU A 280 3.81 -3.12 0.38
C LEU A 280 2.65 -3.22 1.40
N GLY A 281 1.60 -3.94 1.03
CA GLY A 281 0.44 -4.29 1.86
C GLY A 281 0.81 -4.96 3.17
N ALA A 282 1.55 -6.06 3.08
CA ALA A 282 1.88 -6.89 4.23
C ALA A 282 2.77 -6.19 5.25
N PHE A 283 3.78 -5.43 4.80
CA PHE A 283 4.83 -4.89 5.68
C PHE A 283 4.65 -3.43 6.07
N PHE A 284 3.94 -2.62 5.27
CA PHE A 284 3.83 -1.17 5.49
C PHE A 284 2.40 -0.66 5.71
N ILE A 285 1.39 -1.34 5.15
CA ILE A 285 -0.01 -0.92 5.28
C ILE A 285 -0.69 -1.65 6.45
N ALA A 286 -0.65 -2.98 6.43
CA ALA A 286 -1.33 -3.81 7.43
C ALA A 286 -0.70 -3.67 8.84
N THR A 287 0.53 -3.18 8.91
CA THR A 287 1.31 -3.00 10.15
C THR A 287 1.16 -1.61 10.76
N ASP A 288 0.18 -0.81 10.32
CA ASP A 288 -0.12 0.50 10.90
C ASP A 288 -0.41 0.36 12.41
N PRO A 289 0.37 1.02 13.29
CA PRO A 289 0.24 0.85 14.74
C PRO A 289 -1.09 1.36 15.31
N VAL A 290 -1.84 2.20 14.59
CA VAL A 290 -3.08 2.78 15.09
C VAL A 290 -4.30 1.92 14.76
N SER A 291 -4.39 1.43 13.52
CA SER A 291 -5.59 0.71 13.05
C SER A 291 -5.49 -0.81 13.20
N ALA A 292 -4.31 -1.37 13.46
CA ALA A 292 -4.11 -2.83 13.57
C ALA A 292 -4.46 -3.39 14.96
N ALA A 293 -4.65 -4.72 15.02
CA ALA A 293 -4.92 -5.44 16.26
C ALA A 293 -3.76 -5.35 17.28
N THR A 294 -4.11 -5.26 18.56
CA THR A 294 -3.13 -4.96 19.62
C THR A 294 -2.43 -6.21 20.16
N SER A 295 -3.15 -7.33 20.30
CA SER A 295 -2.62 -8.57 20.89
C SER A 295 -1.85 -9.44 19.87
N ASN A 296 -0.89 -10.27 20.31
CA ASN A 296 -0.13 -11.14 19.38
C ASN A 296 -1.04 -12.13 18.63
N ARG A 297 -2.02 -12.74 19.32
CA ARG A 297 -3.00 -13.64 18.68
C ARG A 297 -3.91 -12.86 17.73
N GLY A 298 -4.37 -11.68 18.15
CA GLY A 298 -5.19 -10.78 17.33
C GLY A 298 -4.49 -10.35 16.06
N ARG A 299 -3.19 -10.04 16.12
CA ARG A 299 -2.36 -9.67 14.97
C ARG A 299 -2.25 -10.78 13.93
N VAL A 300 -2.14 -12.04 14.35
CA VAL A 300 -2.12 -13.19 13.42
C VAL A 300 -3.49 -13.35 12.76
N ILE A 301 -4.58 -13.30 13.52
CA ILE A 301 -5.95 -13.41 13.00
C ILE A 301 -6.25 -12.27 12.02
N PHE A 302 -5.87 -11.04 12.39
CA PHE A 302 -6.01 -9.85 11.57
C PHE A 302 -5.25 -10.00 10.24
N GLY A 303 -3.98 -10.43 10.28
CA GLY A 303 -3.21 -10.72 9.08
C GLY A 303 -3.88 -11.81 8.21
N LEU A 304 -4.25 -12.94 8.80
CA LEU A 304 -4.90 -14.05 8.09
C LEU A 304 -6.20 -13.60 7.40
N LEU A 305 -7.01 -12.80 8.09
CA LEU A 305 -8.25 -12.24 7.55
C LEU A 305 -7.98 -11.37 6.33
N ILE A 306 -7.01 -10.45 6.40
CA ILE A 306 -6.64 -9.59 5.27
C ILE A 306 -6.18 -10.45 4.08
N GLY A 307 -5.24 -11.38 4.31
CA GLY A 307 -4.72 -12.25 3.27
C GLY A 307 -5.81 -13.08 2.57
N PHE A 308 -6.74 -13.62 3.36
CA PHE A 308 -7.86 -14.39 2.83
C PHE A 308 -8.81 -13.53 1.99
N ILE A 309 -9.16 -12.32 2.46
CA ILE A 309 -10.02 -11.40 1.70
C ILE A 309 -9.33 -10.98 0.39
N ILE A 310 -8.01 -10.75 0.40
CA ILE A 310 -7.24 -10.47 -0.81
C ILE A 310 -7.35 -11.61 -1.81
N PHE A 311 -7.18 -12.86 -1.36
CA PHE A 311 -7.36 -14.02 -2.22
C PHE A 311 -8.75 -14.04 -2.84
N VAL A 312 -9.81 -13.86 -2.05
CA VAL A 312 -11.19 -13.86 -2.53
C VAL A 312 -11.43 -12.78 -3.58
N ILE A 313 -10.97 -11.55 -3.34
CA ILE A 313 -11.16 -10.43 -4.28
C ILE A 313 -10.33 -10.63 -5.55
N ARG A 314 -9.11 -11.16 -5.46
CA ARG A 314 -8.28 -11.42 -6.65
C ARG A 314 -8.85 -12.52 -7.53
N SER A 315 -9.42 -13.56 -6.92
CA SER A 315 -9.96 -14.71 -7.66
C SER A 315 -11.34 -14.46 -8.24
N TRP A 316 -12.21 -13.73 -7.54
CA TRP A 316 -13.62 -13.55 -7.95
C TRP A 316 -14.10 -12.10 -8.00
N GLY A 317 -13.38 -11.17 -7.38
CA GLY A 317 -13.77 -9.75 -7.36
C GLY A 317 -13.56 -9.08 -8.71
N GLY A 318 -13.98 -7.81 -8.84
CA GLY A 318 -13.78 -6.99 -10.04
C GLY A 318 -12.41 -6.29 -10.10
N TYR A 319 -11.75 -6.10 -8.96
CA TYR A 319 -10.54 -5.29 -8.84
C TYR A 319 -9.26 -6.14 -8.76
N PRO A 320 -8.17 -5.77 -9.46
CA PRO A 320 -6.87 -6.45 -9.38
C PRO A 320 -6.15 -6.21 -8.05
N ASP A 321 -6.22 -4.99 -7.53
CA ASP A 321 -5.60 -4.59 -6.28
C ASP A 321 -6.62 -4.66 -5.13
N ALA A 322 -6.56 -5.78 -4.42
CA ALA A 322 -7.48 -6.10 -3.33
C ALA A 322 -7.00 -5.61 -1.95
N VAL A 323 -5.75 -5.14 -1.84
CA VAL A 323 -5.09 -4.90 -0.55
C VAL A 323 -5.84 -3.83 0.25
N ALA A 324 -6.17 -2.70 -0.37
CA ALA A 324 -6.79 -1.59 0.33
C ALA A 324 -8.18 -1.95 0.87
N PHE A 325 -9.03 -2.59 0.06
CA PHE A 325 -10.35 -3.06 0.48
C PHE A 325 -10.27 -4.07 1.62
N ALA A 326 -9.35 -5.04 1.52
CA ALA A 326 -9.16 -6.06 2.53
C ALA A 326 -8.69 -5.46 3.87
N VAL A 327 -7.74 -4.51 3.83
CA VAL A 327 -7.25 -3.82 5.02
C VAL A 327 -8.35 -2.98 5.68
N LEU A 328 -9.14 -2.22 4.91
CA LEU A 328 -10.22 -1.42 5.47
C LEU A 328 -11.30 -2.29 6.12
N LEU A 329 -11.70 -3.39 5.46
CA LEU A 329 -12.65 -4.34 6.04
C LEU A 329 -12.09 -4.97 7.32
N ALA A 330 -10.83 -5.38 7.32
CA ALA A 330 -10.19 -5.93 8.51
C ALA A 330 -10.07 -4.90 9.65
N ASN A 331 -9.78 -3.63 9.35
CA ASN A 331 -9.76 -2.54 10.34
C ASN A 331 -11.12 -2.41 11.05
N MET A 332 -12.24 -2.55 10.32
CA MET A 332 -13.58 -2.58 10.93
C MET A 332 -13.75 -3.75 11.93
N CYS A 333 -13.07 -4.87 11.69
CA CYS A 333 -13.13 -6.07 12.53
C CYS A 333 -12.18 -6.01 13.75
N VAL A 334 -11.23 -5.07 13.80
CA VAL A 334 -10.23 -5.01 14.88
C VAL A 334 -10.83 -4.91 16.28
N PRO A 335 -11.84 -4.05 16.56
CA PRO A 335 -12.46 -4.00 17.88
C PRO A 335 -13.05 -5.35 18.34
N LEU A 336 -13.57 -6.14 17.39
CA LEU A 336 -14.08 -7.48 17.66
C LEU A 336 -12.93 -8.46 17.94
N ILE A 337 -11.89 -8.44 17.11
CA ILE A 337 -10.70 -9.29 17.26
C ILE A 337 -10.04 -9.03 18.62
N ASP A 338 -9.85 -7.77 19.00
CA ASP A 338 -9.23 -7.40 20.27
C ASP A 338 -10.09 -7.78 21.47
N ARG A 339 -11.43 -7.77 21.33
CA ARG A 339 -12.33 -8.27 22.38
C ARG A 339 -12.15 -9.77 22.62
N TYR A 340 -11.96 -10.58 21.58
CA TYR A 340 -11.80 -12.03 21.70
C TYR A 340 -10.36 -12.49 21.96
N THR A 341 -9.36 -11.64 21.72
CA THR A 341 -7.94 -11.99 21.84
C THR A 341 -7.22 -11.27 22.98
N ARG A 342 -7.97 -10.85 24.00
CA ARG A 342 -7.41 -10.15 25.16
C ARG A 342 -6.23 -10.94 25.76
N PRO A 343 -5.06 -10.31 25.95
CA PRO A 343 -3.94 -10.97 26.58
C PRO A 343 -4.26 -11.28 28.04
N VAL A 344 -3.74 -12.40 28.55
CA VAL A 344 -3.86 -12.75 29.97
C VAL A 344 -3.02 -11.77 30.79
N VAL A 345 -3.57 -11.28 31.90
CA VAL A 345 -2.86 -10.35 32.79
C VAL A 345 -1.63 -11.04 33.38
N TYR A 346 -0.49 -10.33 33.38
CA TYR A 346 0.77 -10.84 33.93
C TYR A 346 0.56 -11.29 35.39
N GLY A 347 0.93 -12.53 35.71
CA GLY A 347 0.79 -13.13 37.05
C GLY A 347 -0.54 -13.86 37.32
N HIS A 348 -1.43 -14.00 36.34
CA HIS A 348 -2.67 -14.80 36.44
C HIS A 348 -2.69 -16.00 35.47
N GLY A 349 -1.53 -16.61 35.22
CA GLY A 349 -1.45 -17.87 34.47
C GLY A 349 -1.22 -19.02 35.46
N ASP A 350 -2.18 -19.96 35.52
CA ASP A 350 -1.95 -21.31 36.06
C ASP A 350 -0.85 -22.05 35.28
#